data_AF-A0A1F7X538-F1
#
_entry.id   AF-A0A1F7X538-F1
#
_cell.length_a   1.000
_cell.length_b   1.000
_cell.length_c   1.000
_cell.angle_alpha   90.00
_cell.angle_beta   90.00
_cell.angle_gamma   90.00
#
_symmetry.space_group_name_H-M   'P 1'
#
loop_
_entity.id
_entity.type
_entity.pdbx_description
1 polymer ?
#
loop_
_entity_poly.entity_id
_entity_poly.type
_entity_poly.pdbx_seq_one_letter_code
_entity_poly.pdbx_strand_id
1 'polypeptide(L)'
;MLFTVFANCVGVLLFLFIFWNKQREDYPSAEIFSTAFFVLAGIGLGAFLAFKFFPGWWFWTETLGALLGLGLGILRHKFRFFESFEALVIGLFPWLSLLYLTDSISSSSIFSFVAFVVVVALMGLYHFLDKHYKGFSWYRSGRVGFSGLTIAGLLFLLRAAVASFVPFVISFVLSYEAILSGIAAFVLFLLTFNLARQTA
;
A
#
# COMPACT_ATOMS: atom_id res chain seq x y z
N MET A 1 -15.86 8.70 -16.44
CA MET A 1 -14.60 9.32 -16.89
C MET A 1 -14.19 10.52 -16.02
N LEU A 2 -14.98 11.61 -15.96
CA LEU A 2 -14.62 12.80 -15.16
C LEU A 2 -14.45 12.49 -13.66
N PHE A 3 -15.34 11.69 -13.09
CA PHE A 3 -15.24 11.23 -11.69
C PHE A 3 -13.96 10.43 -11.41
N THR A 4 -13.58 9.53 -12.32
CA THR A 4 -12.35 8.73 -12.21
C THR A 4 -11.09 9.59 -12.26
N VAL A 5 -11.05 10.59 -13.14
CA VAL A 5 -9.94 11.54 -13.21
C VAL A 5 -9.86 12.33 -11.90
N PHE A 6 -10.99 12.83 -11.41
CA PHE A 6 -11.05 13.54 -10.14
C PHE A 6 -10.56 12.69 -8.97
N ALA A 7 -11.03 11.44 -8.85
CA ALA A 7 -10.61 10.51 -7.81
C ALA A 7 -9.11 10.23 -7.83
N ASN A 8 -8.50 10.10 -9.01
CA ASN A 8 -7.06 9.93 -9.15
C ASN A 8 -6.28 11.19 -8.76
N CYS A 9 -6.72 12.38 -9.16
CA CYS A 9 -6.11 13.64 -8.74
C CYS A 9 -6.16 13.79 -7.21
N VAL A 10 -7.30 13.50 -6.59
CA VAL A 10 -7.45 13.51 -5.13
C VAL A 10 -6.55 12.46 -4.48
N GLY A 11 -6.48 11.25 -5.04
CA GLY A 11 -5.62 10.17 -4.57
C GLY A 11 -4.13 10.55 -4.56
N VAL A 12 -3.64 11.18 -5.63
CA VAL A 12 -2.27 11.68 -5.72
C VAL A 12 -2.00 12.76 -4.66
N LEU A 13 -2.92 13.72 -4.49
CA LEU A 13 -2.77 14.78 -3.49
C LEU A 13 -2.77 14.23 -2.06
N LEU A 14 -3.67 13.28 -1.76
CA LEU A 14 -3.72 12.61 -0.46
C LEU A 14 -2.44 11.81 -0.20
N PHE A 15 -1.95 11.08 -1.21
CA PHE A 15 -0.68 10.36 -1.12
C PHE A 15 0.48 11.31 -0.79
N LEU A 16 0.64 12.39 -1.56
CA LEU A 16 1.71 13.37 -1.34
C LEU A 16 1.62 13.99 0.07
N PHE A 17 0.42 14.38 0.50
CA PHE A 17 0.21 14.97 1.81
C PHE A 17 0.55 14.00 2.95
N ILE A 18 0.03 12.76 2.90
CA ILE A 18 0.23 11.77 3.96
C ILE A 18 1.68 11.29 3.99
N PHE A 19 2.29 11.03 2.83
CA PHE A 19 3.68 10.60 2.71
C PHE A 19 4.65 11.64 3.26
N TRP A 20 4.39 12.93 2.98
CA TRP A 20 5.11 14.04 3.60
C TRP A 20 4.85 14.13 5.10
N ASN A 21 3.59 14.12 5.53
CA ASN A 21 3.23 14.29 6.94
C ASN A 21 3.85 13.22 7.84
N LYS A 22 4.01 11.98 7.35
CA LYS A 22 4.61 10.89 8.10
C LYS A 22 6.14 10.98 8.22
N GLN A 23 6.81 11.72 7.33
CA GLN A 23 8.29 11.77 7.26
C GLN A 23 8.88 13.16 7.54
N ARG A 24 8.07 14.22 7.61
CA ARG A 24 8.51 15.62 7.74
C ARG A 24 9.35 15.94 8.99
N GLU A 25 9.25 15.10 10.02
CA GLU A 25 9.98 15.29 11.28
C GLU A 25 11.43 14.77 11.17
N ASP A 26 11.67 13.79 10.30
CA ASP A 26 12.94 13.07 10.20
C ASP A 26 13.75 13.45 8.94
N TYR A 27 13.09 13.93 7.87
CA TYR A 27 13.72 14.15 6.56
C TYR A 27 13.40 15.53 5.96
N PRO A 28 14.32 16.13 5.16
CA PRO A 28 14.05 17.38 4.46
C PRO A 28 12.91 17.24 3.44
N SER A 29 12.04 18.25 3.35
CA SER A 29 10.89 18.25 2.44
C SER A 29 11.27 17.96 0.98
N ALA A 30 12.40 18.50 0.50
CA ALA A 30 12.86 18.27 -0.88
C ALA A 30 13.14 16.79 -1.17
N GLU A 31 13.73 16.07 -0.22
CA GLU A 31 14.04 14.64 -0.35
C GLU A 31 12.77 13.78 -0.28
N ILE A 32 11.84 14.15 0.62
CA ILE A 32 10.54 13.48 0.76
C ILE A 32 9.75 13.60 -0.55
N PHE A 33 9.58 14.82 -1.08
CA PHE A 33 8.85 15.03 -2.32
C PHE A 33 9.57 14.39 -3.51
N SER A 34 10.90 14.46 -3.60
CA SER A 34 11.67 13.74 -4.63
C SER A 34 11.38 12.23 -4.60
N THR A 35 11.35 11.62 -3.41
CA THR A 35 11.03 10.20 -3.25
C THR A 35 9.58 9.90 -3.64
N ALA A 36 8.64 10.74 -3.20
CA ALA A 36 7.23 10.59 -3.55
C ALA A 36 7.02 10.69 -5.08
N PHE A 37 7.74 11.57 -5.77
CA PHE A 37 7.70 11.65 -7.23
C PHE A 37 8.32 10.43 -7.92
N PHE A 38 9.37 9.82 -7.35
CA PHE A 38 9.86 8.53 -7.87
C PHE A 38 8.83 7.42 -7.72
N VAL A 39 8.12 7.37 -6.58
CA VAL A 39 7.00 6.44 -6.37
C VAL A 39 5.89 6.68 -7.41
N LEU A 40 5.46 7.93 -7.60
CA LEU A 40 4.43 8.28 -8.60
C LEU A 40 4.86 7.96 -10.03
N ALA A 41 6.13 8.23 -10.38
CA ALA A 41 6.67 7.86 -11.68
C ALA A 41 6.70 6.34 -11.86
N GLY A 42 7.06 5.59 -10.82
CA GLY A 42 7.02 4.13 -10.80
C GLY A 42 5.60 3.59 -10.99
N ILE A 43 4.61 4.13 -10.27
CA ILE A 43 3.19 3.80 -10.45
C ILE A 43 2.75 4.12 -11.89
N GLY A 44 3.09 5.29 -12.42
CA GLY A 44 2.75 5.69 -13.79
C GLY A 44 3.34 4.75 -14.85
N LEU A 45 4.60 4.33 -14.68
CA LEU A 45 5.23 3.32 -15.53
C LEU A 45 4.54 1.96 -15.40
N GLY A 46 4.22 1.53 -14.17
CA GLY A 46 3.49 0.29 -13.90
C GLY A 46 2.09 0.30 -14.55
N ALA A 47 1.36 1.40 -14.42
CA ALA A 47 0.06 1.59 -15.04
C ALA A 47 0.15 1.58 -16.57
N PHE A 48 1.15 2.24 -17.15
CA PHE A 48 1.40 2.21 -18.59
C PHE A 48 1.67 0.78 -19.10
N LEU A 49 2.51 0.02 -18.39
CA LEU A 49 2.81 -1.38 -18.73
C LEU A 49 1.58 -2.27 -18.64
N ALA A 50 0.78 -2.14 -17.58
CA ALA A 50 -0.47 -2.89 -17.47
C ALA A 50 -1.44 -2.53 -18.57
N PHE A 51 -1.68 -1.25 -18.83
CA PHE A 51 -2.60 -0.81 -19.87
C PHE A 51 -2.20 -1.35 -21.25
N LYS A 52 -0.90 -1.37 -21.56
CA LYS A 52 -0.41 -1.77 -22.89
C LYS A 52 -0.26 -3.28 -23.07
N PHE A 53 0.20 -4.00 -22.04
CA PHE A 53 0.62 -5.39 -22.17
C PHE A 53 -0.19 -6.36 -21.30
N PHE A 54 -0.56 -5.98 -20.08
CA PHE A 54 -1.19 -6.88 -19.10
C PHE A 54 -2.29 -6.19 -18.28
N PRO A 55 -3.48 -5.88 -18.85
CA PRO A 55 -4.49 -5.06 -18.17
C PRO A 55 -4.99 -5.66 -16.86
N GLY A 56 -5.10 -6.99 -16.77
CA GLY A 56 -5.50 -7.69 -15.54
C GLY A 56 -4.45 -7.63 -14.41
N TRP A 57 -3.21 -7.22 -14.71
CA TRP A 57 -2.09 -7.17 -13.76
C TRP A 57 -1.85 -5.77 -13.20
N TRP A 58 -2.72 -4.80 -13.47
CA TRP A 58 -2.54 -3.39 -13.11
C TRP A 58 -2.13 -3.19 -11.65
N PHE A 59 -2.79 -3.89 -10.72
CA PHE A 59 -2.49 -3.77 -9.29
C PHE A 59 -1.05 -4.20 -8.97
N TRP A 60 -0.59 -5.31 -9.53
CA TRP A 60 0.75 -5.84 -9.28
C TRP A 60 1.83 -5.02 -9.97
N THR A 61 1.59 -4.55 -11.20
CA THR A 61 2.56 -3.71 -11.92
C THR A 61 2.69 -2.33 -11.28
N GLU A 62 1.60 -1.73 -10.81
CA GLU A 62 1.64 -0.48 -10.05
C GLU A 62 2.30 -0.66 -8.69
N THR A 63 1.99 -1.74 -7.98
CA THR A 63 2.66 -2.07 -6.70
C THR A 63 4.15 -2.24 -6.89
N LEU A 64 4.59 -3.00 -7.90
CA LEU A 64 6.01 -3.16 -8.23
C LEU A 64 6.64 -1.82 -8.61
N GLY A 65 5.97 -1.02 -9.43
CA GLY A 65 6.40 0.34 -9.78
C GLY A 65 6.58 1.23 -8.56
N ALA A 66 5.62 1.24 -7.64
CA ALA A 66 5.68 1.98 -6.39
C ALA A 66 6.87 1.54 -5.51
N LEU A 67 7.10 0.23 -5.39
CA LEU A 67 8.22 -0.34 -4.63
C LEU A 67 9.57 -0.01 -5.27
N LEU A 68 9.69 -0.04 -6.60
CA LEU A 68 10.90 0.38 -7.30
C LEU A 68 11.15 1.88 -7.13
N GLY A 69 10.12 2.71 -7.25
CA GLY A 69 10.21 4.14 -6.99
C GLY A 69 10.63 4.45 -5.56
N LEU A 70 10.06 3.75 -4.58
CA LEU A 70 10.47 3.85 -3.17
C LEU A 70 11.92 3.40 -2.99
N GLY A 71 12.31 2.27 -3.58
CA GLY A 71 13.67 1.74 -3.53
C GLY A 71 14.70 2.71 -4.10
N LEU A 72 14.39 3.38 -5.22
CA LEU A 72 15.25 4.44 -5.77
C LEU A 72 15.38 5.63 -4.80
N GLY A 73 14.28 6.06 -4.17
CA GLY A 73 14.32 7.11 -3.16
C GLY A 73 15.15 6.74 -1.94
N ILE A 74 14.98 5.51 -1.43
CA ILE A 74 15.76 4.96 -0.31
C ILE A 74 17.25 4.91 -0.65
N LEU A 75 17.61 4.41 -1.84
CA LEU A 75 19.02 4.31 -2.24
C LEU A 75 19.65 5.69 -2.45
N ARG A 76 18.91 6.64 -3.02
CA ARG A 76 19.40 7.99 -3.32
C ARG A 76 19.54 8.86 -2.06
N HIS A 77 18.52 8.86 -1.21
CA HIS A 77 18.39 9.76 -0.06
C HIS A 77 18.67 9.08 1.28
N LYS A 78 19.01 7.78 1.27
CA LYS A 78 19.37 6.97 2.44
C LYS A 78 18.28 6.92 3.52
N PHE A 79 17.02 6.97 3.11
CA PHE A 79 15.90 6.82 4.03
C PHE A 79 15.89 5.44 4.71
N ARG A 80 15.35 5.37 5.93
CA ARG A 80 15.17 4.09 6.61
C ARG A 80 14.01 3.34 5.99
N PHE A 81 14.29 2.13 5.51
CA PHE A 81 13.33 1.30 4.77
C PHE A 81 11.97 1.16 5.49
N PHE A 82 11.97 0.83 6.78
CA PHE A 82 10.72 0.59 7.52
C PHE A 82 9.86 1.84 7.70
N GLU A 83 10.47 3.00 7.93
CA GLU A 83 9.77 4.29 8.06
C GLU A 83 9.15 4.71 6.72
N SER A 84 9.94 4.64 5.63
CA SER A 84 9.45 5.01 4.30
C SER A 84 8.46 4.02 3.72
N PHE A 85 8.60 2.72 4.01
CA PHE A 85 7.61 1.71 3.65
C PHE A 85 6.30 1.94 4.39
N GLU A 86 6.35 2.28 5.68
CA GLU A 86 5.16 2.62 6.44
C GLU A 86 4.45 3.85 5.85
N ALA A 87 5.21 4.91 5.52
CA ALA A 87 4.69 6.09 4.85
C ALA A 87 4.08 5.77 3.47
N LEU A 88 4.69 4.87 2.70
CA LEU A 88 4.16 4.40 1.41
C LEU A 88 2.81 3.72 1.59
N VAL A 89 2.71 2.76 2.51
CA VAL A 89 1.49 1.98 2.76
C VAL A 89 0.33 2.89 3.15
N ILE A 90 0.50 3.73 4.18
CA ILE A 90 -0.58 4.60 4.65
C ILE A 90 -0.90 5.72 3.65
N GLY A 91 0.09 6.18 2.89
CA GLY A 91 -0.10 7.16 1.83
C GLY A 91 -0.92 6.63 0.64
N LEU A 92 -0.73 5.36 0.25
CA LEU A 92 -1.42 4.77 -0.90
C LEU A 92 -2.82 4.25 -0.57
N PHE A 93 -3.12 3.93 0.69
CA PHE A 93 -4.41 3.37 1.08
C PHE A 93 -5.64 4.26 0.75
N PRO A 94 -5.61 5.59 0.98
CA PRO A 94 -6.68 6.47 0.54
C PRO A 94 -6.88 6.46 -0.97
N TRP A 95 -5.80 6.39 -1.74
CA TRP A 95 -5.91 6.32 -3.20
C TRP A 95 -6.51 4.99 -3.64
N LEU A 96 -6.05 3.87 -3.07
CA LEU A 96 -6.61 2.54 -3.33
C LEU A 96 -8.10 2.45 -2.96
N SER A 97 -8.51 3.05 -1.85
CA SER A 97 -9.92 3.07 -1.43
C SER A 97 -10.76 3.90 -2.41
N LEU A 98 -10.28 5.06 -2.87
CA LEU A 98 -10.95 5.86 -3.89
C LEU A 98 -11.09 5.12 -5.22
N LEU A 99 -10.11 4.30 -5.61
CA LEU A 99 -10.20 3.46 -6.82
C LEU A 99 -11.33 2.43 -6.69
N TYR A 100 -11.41 1.72 -5.56
CA TYR A 100 -12.50 0.76 -5.31
C TYR A 100 -13.87 1.42 -5.23
N LEU A 101 -13.97 2.61 -4.61
CA LEU A 101 -15.21 3.38 -4.56
C LEU A 101 -15.64 3.83 -5.96
N THR A 102 -14.68 4.28 -6.77
CA THR A 102 -14.93 4.71 -8.15
C THR A 102 -15.40 3.58 -9.03
N ASP A 103 -14.77 2.41 -8.92
CA ASP A 103 -15.23 1.21 -9.62
C ASP A 103 -16.63 0.84 -9.15
N SER A 104 -16.88 0.77 -7.83
CA SER A 104 -18.20 0.45 -7.31
C SER A 104 -19.32 1.35 -7.84
N ILE A 105 -19.10 2.67 -7.92
CA ILE A 105 -20.08 3.62 -8.47
C ILE A 105 -20.27 3.41 -9.98
N SER A 106 -19.17 3.18 -10.71
CA SER A 106 -19.20 3.11 -12.18
C SER A 106 -19.72 1.78 -12.71
N SER A 107 -19.40 0.67 -12.05
CA SER A 107 -19.76 -0.69 -12.44
C SER A 107 -20.89 -1.28 -11.58
N SER A 108 -21.40 -0.54 -10.59
CA SER A 108 -22.39 -1.03 -9.61
C SER A 108 -21.96 -2.33 -8.90
N SER A 109 -20.64 -2.48 -8.70
CA SER A 109 -20.05 -3.66 -8.10
C SER A 109 -20.11 -3.60 -6.57
N ILE A 110 -20.83 -4.55 -5.97
CA ILE A 110 -20.86 -4.74 -4.50
C ILE A 110 -19.51 -5.21 -3.96
N PHE A 111 -18.77 -6.02 -4.71
CA PHE A 111 -17.46 -6.51 -4.30
C PHE A 111 -16.45 -5.36 -4.18
N SER A 112 -16.51 -4.39 -5.09
CA SER A 112 -15.67 -3.20 -5.05
C SER A 112 -16.06 -2.28 -3.89
N PHE A 113 -17.36 -2.19 -3.55
CA PHE A 113 -17.79 -1.48 -2.35
C PHE A 113 -17.25 -2.13 -1.07
N VAL A 114 -17.33 -3.46 -0.96
CA VAL A 114 -16.77 -4.21 0.18
C VAL A 114 -15.26 -4.02 0.26
N ALA A 115 -14.54 -4.06 -0.87
CA ALA A 115 -13.10 -3.80 -0.91
C ALA A 115 -12.76 -2.38 -0.41
N PHE A 116 -13.54 -1.37 -0.80
CA PHE A 116 -13.43 0.00 -0.27
C PHE A 116 -13.58 0.02 1.26
N VAL A 117 -14.64 -0.59 1.80
CA VAL A 117 -14.90 -0.65 3.25
C VAL A 117 -13.76 -1.36 3.98
N VAL A 118 -13.23 -2.46 3.43
CA VAL A 118 -12.09 -3.19 4.01
C VAL A 118 -10.85 -2.31 4.07
N VAL A 119 -10.49 -1.60 2.99
CA VAL A 119 -9.32 -0.70 3.01
C VAL A 119 -9.50 0.42 4.04
N VAL A 120 -10.69 1.01 4.15
CA VAL A 120 -10.98 2.03 5.18
C VAL A 120 -10.87 1.45 6.59
N ALA A 121 -11.39 0.25 6.83
CA ALA A 121 -11.26 -0.44 8.12
C ALA A 121 -9.79 -0.71 8.47
N LEU A 122 -8.97 -1.11 7.48
CA LEU A 122 -7.53 -1.29 7.65
C LEU A 122 -6.80 0.02 7.95
N MET A 123 -7.22 1.16 7.37
CA MET A 123 -6.69 2.47 7.76
C MET A 123 -7.00 2.81 9.22
N GLY A 124 -8.21 2.49 9.69
CA GLY A 124 -8.59 2.63 11.11
C GLY A 124 -7.73 1.74 12.01
N LEU A 125 -7.54 0.48 11.63
CA LEU A 125 -6.67 -0.46 12.34
C LEU A 125 -5.21 0.01 12.35
N TYR A 126 -4.69 0.57 11.26
CA TYR A 126 -3.37 1.17 11.21
C TYR A 126 -3.20 2.23 12.30
N HIS A 127 -4.14 3.15 12.43
CA HIS A 127 -4.07 4.22 13.44
C HIS A 127 -4.15 3.66 14.87
N PHE A 128 -4.91 2.59 15.09
CA PHE A 128 -4.95 1.89 16.37
C PHE A 128 -3.59 1.26 16.69
N LEU A 129 -2.98 0.54 15.73
CA LEU A 129 -1.68 -0.11 15.90
C LEU A 129 -0.57 0.93 16.09
N ASP A 130 -0.54 2.01 15.30
CA ASP A 130 0.47 3.07 15.40
C ASP A 130 0.51 3.74 16.78
N LYS A 131 -0.64 3.82 17.45
CA LYS A 131 -0.72 4.34 18.84
C LYS A 131 -0.28 3.34 19.90
N HIS A 132 -0.46 2.03 19.67
CA HIS A 132 -0.32 1.02 20.73
C HIS A 132 0.80 0.00 20.49
N TYR A 133 1.51 0.04 19.35
CA TYR A 133 2.44 -1.03 18.97
C TYR A 133 3.56 -1.28 19.97
N LYS A 134 4.00 -0.23 20.69
CA LYS A 134 5.03 -0.34 21.74
C LYS A 134 4.56 -1.10 22.99
N GLY A 135 3.25 -1.24 23.18
CA GLY A 135 2.66 -1.96 24.31
C GLY A 135 2.49 -3.47 24.09
N PHE A 136 2.74 -3.98 22.88
CA PHE A 136 2.58 -5.40 22.60
C PHE A 136 3.73 -6.22 23.18
N SER A 137 3.42 -7.17 24.06
CA SER A 137 4.39 -8.02 24.77
C SER A 137 5.31 -8.83 23.84
N TRP A 138 4.83 -9.19 22.66
CA TRP A 138 5.59 -9.94 21.66
C TRP A 138 6.42 -9.04 20.74
N TYR A 139 6.15 -7.73 20.69
CA TYR A 139 6.89 -6.76 19.88
C TYR A 139 7.88 -5.98 20.75
N ARG A 140 9.03 -6.59 21.04
CA ARG A 140 10.03 -6.00 21.94
C ARG A 140 10.85 -4.87 21.31
N SER A 141 10.94 -4.84 19.99
CA SER A 141 11.82 -3.88 19.28
C SER A 141 11.42 -2.42 19.46
N GLY A 142 10.11 -2.14 19.54
CA GLY A 142 9.61 -0.77 19.63
C GLY A 142 9.94 0.14 18.44
N ARG A 143 10.52 -0.41 17.36
CA ARG A 143 10.90 0.31 16.13
C ARG A 143 9.68 0.66 15.27
N VAL A 144 9.82 1.72 14.48
CA VAL A 144 8.83 2.14 13.47
C VAL A 144 8.80 1.11 12.32
N GLY A 145 7.65 0.93 11.68
CA GLY A 145 7.45 -0.03 10.59
C GLY A 145 6.46 -1.15 10.91
N PHE A 146 6.21 -1.41 12.19
CA PHE A 146 5.31 -2.48 12.65
C PHE A 146 3.90 -2.34 12.05
N SER A 147 3.33 -1.14 12.18
CA SER A 147 1.96 -0.85 11.75
C SER A 147 1.83 -0.96 10.24
N GLY A 148 2.80 -0.40 9.49
CA GLY A 148 2.81 -0.47 8.03
C GLY A 148 2.92 -1.91 7.50
N LEU A 149 3.88 -2.68 8.00
CA LEU A 149 4.09 -4.08 7.60
C LEU A 149 2.88 -4.96 7.94
N THR A 150 2.33 -4.81 9.15
CA THR A 150 1.18 -5.61 9.59
C THR A 150 -0.05 -5.32 8.75
N ILE A 151 -0.32 -4.05 8.46
CA ILE A 151 -1.51 -3.65 7.68
C ILE A 151 -1.37 -4.01 6.21
N ALA A 152 -0.19 -3.85 5.61
CA ALA A 152 0.08 -4.36 4.27
C ALA A 152 -0.06 -5.89 4.24
N GLY A 153 0.48 -6.61 5.23
CA GLY A 153 0.37 -8.06 5.36
C GLY A 153 -1.09 -8.53 5.47
N LEU A 154 -1.90 -7.84 6.28
CA LEU A 154 -3.33 -8.10 6.41
C LEU A 154 -4.10 -7.81 5.12
N LEU A 155 -3.77 -6.73 4.40
CA LEU A 155 -4.36 -6.44 3.10
C LEU A 155 -4.13 -7.62 2.13
N PHE A 156 -2.89 -8.06 1.99
CA PHE A 156 -2.55 -9.18 1.10
C PHE A 156 -3.14 -10.51 1.59
N LEU A 157 -3.20 -10.76 2.90
CA LEU A 157 -3.83 -11.95 3.45
C LEU A 157 -5.33 -11.99 3.13
N LEU A 158 -6.02 -10.86 3.31
CA LEU A 158 -7.43 -10.73 2.97
C LEU A 158 -7.66 -10.89 1.47
N ARG A 159 -6.80 -10.31 0.63
CA ARG A 159 -6.84 -10.52 -0.82
C ARG A 159 -6.70 -11.99 -1.19
N ALA A 160 -5.76 -12.70 -0.57
CA ALA A 160 -5.54 -14.13 -0.82
C ALA A 160 -6.76 -14.97 -0.40
N ALA A 161 -7.33 -14.68 0.77
CA ALA A 161 -8.53 -15.33 1.27
C ALA A 161 -9.72 -15.09 0.33
N VAL A 162 -9.98 -13.84 -0.06
CA VAL A 162 -11.09 -13.49 -0.96
C VAL A 162 -10.88 -14.12 -2.35
N ALA A 163 -9.67 -14.08 -2.90
CA ALA A 163 -9.36 -14.68 -4.20
C ALA A 163 -9.61 -16.20 -4.26
N SER A 164 -9.56 -16.87 -3.11
CA SER A 164 -9.85 -18.31 -3.01
C SER A 164 -11.35 -18.63 -3.18
N PHE A 165 -12.24 -17.66 -2.95
CA PHE A 165 -13.69 -17.84 -3.03
C PHE A 165 -14.35 -17.00 -4.14
N VAL A 166 -13.81 -15.82 -4.42
CA VAL A 166 -14.37 -14.81 -5.33
C VAL A 166 -13.27 -14.27 -6.25
N PRO A 167 -13.07 -14.85 -7.44
CA PRO A 167 -12.00 -14.44 -8.35
C PRO A 167 -12.31 -13.16 -9.15
N PHE A 168 -13.50 -12.57 -9.01
CA PHE A 168 -14.02 -11.50 -9.87
C PHE A 168 -13.78 -10.08 -9.34
N VAL A 169 -12.83 -9.86 -8.43
CA VAL A 169 -12.49 -8.52 -7.94
C VAL A 169 -11.60 -7.82 -8.97
N ILE A 170 -11.84 -6.53 -9.24
CA ILE A 170 -11.13 -5.76 -10.28
C ILE A 170 -9.60 -5.79 -10.18
N SER A 171 -9.06 -5.92 -8.97
CA SER A 171 -7.63 -5.93 -8.71
C SER A 171 -6.99 -7.32 -8.74
N PHE A 172 -7.73 -8.37 -9.12
CA PHE A 172 -7.26 -9.76 -9.06
C PHE A 172 -6.76 -10.28 -10.40
N VAL A 173 -5.64 -10.99 -10.37
CA VAL A 173 -5.14 -11.78 -11.50
C VAL A 173 -5.75 -13.19 -11.44
N LEU A 174 -7.07 -13.29 -11.62
CA LEU A 174 -7.83 -14.55 -11.71
C LEU A 174 -7.27 -15.67 -10.80
N SER A 175 -6.74 -16.75 -11.40
CA SER A 175 -6.29 -17.96 -10.71
C SER A 175 -4.99 -17.82 -9.91
N TYR A 176 -4.17 -16.81 -10.20
CA TYR A 176 -2.86 -16.64 -9.55
C TYR A 176 -2.91 -15.73 -8.33
N GLU A 177 -3.99 -14.96 -8.17
CA GLU A 177 -4.08 -13.92 -7.15
C GLU A 177 -3.92 -14.47 -5.74
N ALA A 178 -4.57 -15.60 -5.42
CA ALA A 178 -4.48 -16.21 -4.10
C ALA A 178 -3.03 -16.55 -3.71
N ILE A 179 -2.26 -17.07 -4.66
CA ILE A 179 -0.86 -17.47 -4.47
C ILE A 179 0.02 -16.22 -4.33
N LEU A 180 -0.10 -15.26 -5.24
CA LEU A 180 0.72 -14.05 -5.23
C LEU A 180 0.49 -13.21 -3.97
N SER A 181 -0.78 -12.99 -3.61
CA SER A 181 -1.15 -12.29 -2.38
C SER A 181 -0.73 -13.08 -1.14
N GLY A 182 -0.81 -14.41 -1.16
CA GLY A 182 -0.33 -15.26 -0.06
C GLY A 182 1.18 -15.13 0.17
N ILE A 183 1.98 -15.13 -0.91
CA ILE A 183 3.44 -14.93 -0.84
C ILE A 183 3.75 -13.54 -0.30
N ALA A 184 3.09 -12.49 -0.79
CA ALA A 184 3.30 -11.13 -0.32
C ALA A 184 2.95 -10.99 1.17
N ALA A 185 1.83 -11.55 1.61
CA ALA A 185 1.44 -11.58 3.02
C ALA A 185 2.48 -12.30 3.88
N PHE A 186 2.95 -13.48 3.43
CA PHE A 186 3.97 -14.25 4.14
C PHE A 186 5.27 -13.45 4.30
N VAL A 187 5.77 -12.81 3.24
CA VAL A 187 6.97 -11.97 3.29
C VAL A 187 6.79 -10.81 4.26
N LEU A 188 5.65 -10.12 4.24
CA LEU A 188 5.38 -8.99 5.12
C LEU A 188 5.31 -9.41 6.59
N PHE A 189 4.63 -10.52 6.91
CA PHE A 189 4.61 -11.05 8.28
C PHE A 189 5.98 -11.56 8.74
N LEU A 190 6.78 -12.15 7.84
CA LEU A 190 8.16 -12.54 8.14
C LEU A 190 9.03 -11.32 8.46
N LEU A 191 8.87 -10.23 7.71
CA LEU A 191 9.53 -8.95 8.00
C LEU A 191 9.08 -8.37 9.34
N THR A 192 7.77 -8.40 9.66
CA THR A 192 7.26 -8.00 10.98
C THR A 192 7.87 -8.83 12.10
N PHE A 193 7.96 -10.15 11.92
CA PHE A 193 8.57 -11.06 12.88
C PHE A 193 10.07 -10.78 13.08
N ASN A 194 10.80 -10.53 11.99
CA ASN A 194 12.21 -10.16 12.06
C ASN A 194 12.38 -8.83 12.80
N LEU A 195 11.57 -7.83 12.48
CA LEU A 195 11.57 -6.53 13.15
C LEU A 195 11.30 -6.69 14.65
N ALA A 196 10.33 -7.52 15.04
CA ALA A 196 9.99 -7.78 16.44
C ALA A 196 11.16 -8.34 17.27
N ARG A 197 12.05 -9.11 16.64
CA ARG A 197 13.21 -9.76 17.29
C ARG A 197 14.44 -8.88 17.39
N GLN A 198 14.51 -7.78 16.64
CA GLN A 198 15.63 -6.85 16.73
C GLN A 198 15.58 -6.15 18.08
N THR A 199 16.45 -6.55 19.00
CA THR A 199 16.70 -5.82 20.24
C THR A 199 17.31 -4.46 19.91
N ALA A 200 16.78 -3.41 20.54
CA ALA A 200 17.36 -2.07 20.50
C ALA A 200 18.77 -2.08 21.10
#